data_AF-A0A4Y9QSF4-F1
#
_entry.id   AF-A0A4Y9QSF4-F1
#
_cell.length_a   1.000
_cell.length_b   1.000
_cell.length_c   1.000
_cell.angle_alpha   90.00
_cell.angle_beta   90.00
_cell.angle_gamma   90.00
#
_symmetry.space_group_name_H-M   'P 1'
#
loop_
_entity.id
_entity.type
_entity.pdbx_description
1 polymer ?
#
loop_
_entity_poly.entity_id
_entity_poly.type
_entity_poly.pdbx_seq_one_letter_code
_entity_poly.pdbx_strand_id
1 'polypeptide(L)'
;MIESITRQQQIVLLSLGIHGLESREDKTSFAWWDIPVPGTERVSYVEYSFDAKLGIDGQDVTIEQTGDDEFLITVPEFVFIGHENERFELATESNGVLSWMTPEIDKLEMASRILNDDTEREYVDKNSDTLRDQAKFFYGSIIGGIDPAIVVRFAFQP
;
A
#
# COMPACT_ATOMS: atom_id res chain seq x y z
N MET A 1 -17.49 9.19 19.87
CA MET A 1 -16.65 9.59 21.03
C MET A 1 -15.21 9.42 20.61
N ILE A 2 -14.34 10.38 20.88
CA ILE A 2 -12.90 10.27 20.57
C ILE A 2 -12.22 9.74 21.83
N GLU A 3 -11.50 8.63 21.72
CA GLU A 3 -10.82 7.99 22.86
C GLU A 3 -9.46 8.64 23.17
N SER A 4 -8.70 9.03 22.14
CA SER A 4 -7.45 9.79 22.28
C SER A 4 -7.11 10.54 21.00
N ILE A 5 -6.20 11.51 21.11
CA ILE A 5 -5.66 12.29 20.00
C ILE A 5 -4.14 12.18 20.05
N THR A 6 -3.55 11.61 18.99
CA THR A 6 -2.10 11.50 18.82
C THR A 6 -1.69 12.31 17.60
N ARG A 7 -0.60 13.08 17.72
CA ARG A 7 -0.01 13.78 16.57
C ARG A 7 0.90 12.80 15.84
N GLN A 8 0.70 12.66 14.54
CA GLN A 8 1.54 11.85 13.65
C GLN A 8 2.10 12.76 12.56
N GLN A 9 3.28 12.44 12.04
CA GLN A 9 3.91 13.18 10.92
C GLN A 9 4.20 12.25 9.74
N GLN A 10 3.20 11.52 9.28
CA GLN A 10 3.34 10.69 8.09
C GLN A 10 3.51 11.55 6.83
N ILE A 11 4.60 11.34 6.10
CA ILE A 11 4.89 12.05 4.85
C ILE A 11 4.75 11.06 3.71
N VAL A 12 3.67 11.20 2.94
CA VAL A 12 3.47 10.43 1.71
C VAL A 12 4.37 10.98 0.63
N LEU A 13 5.23 10.12 0.08
CA LEU A 13 6.16 10.46 -0.99
C LEU A 13 5.65 9.92 -2.34
N LEU A 14 5.07 8.73 -2.34
CA LEU A 14 4.61 8.08 -3.57
C LEU A 14 3.18 7.55 -3.41
N SER A 15 2.40 7.68 -4.47
CA SER A 15 1.08 7.04 -4.62
C SER A 15 1.15 6.05 -5.78
N LEU A 16 0.79 4.80 -5.53
CA LEU A 16 0.78 3.73 -6.52
C LEU A 16 -0.67 3.33 -6.81
N GLY A 17 -1.10 3.47 -8.06
CA GLY A 17 -2.35 2.86 -8.53
C GLY A 17 -2.13 1.40 -8.84
N ILE A 18 -2.74 0.51 -8.06
CA ILE A 18 -2.57 -0.95 -8.16
C ILE A 18 -3.83 -1.56 -8.75
N HIS A 19 -3.65 -2.46 -9.70
CA HIS A 19 -4.71 -3.25 -10.32
C HIS A 19 -4.25 -4.70 -10.43
N GLY A 20 -5.13 -5.65 -10.11
CA GLY A 20 -4.79 -7.06 -10.13
C GLY A 20 -5.99 -7.99 -10.24
N LEU A 21 -5.69 -9.28 -10.34
CA LEU A 21 -6.67 -10.37 -10.37
C LEU A 21 -6.25 -11.40 -9.33
N GLU A 22 -7.16 -11.75 -8.44
CA GLU A 22 -6.94 -12.77 -7.41
C GLU A 22 -7.89 -13.94 -7.63
N SER A 23 -7.38 -15.18 -7.59
CA SER A 23 -8.22 -16.36 -7.70
C SER A 23 -8.89 -16.68 -6.37
N ARG A 24 -10.20 -16.95 -6.41
CA ARG A 24 -11.01 -17.41 -5.28
C ARG A 24 -11.46 -18.85 -5.53
N GLU A 25 -11.11 -19.74 -4.62
CA GLU A 25 -11.65 -21.10 -4.58
C GLU A 25 -12.93 -21.10 -3.75
N ASP A 26 -14.09 -21.23 -4.41
CA ASP A 26 -15.37 -21.33 -3.72
C ASP A 26 -15.68 -22.80 -3.40
N LYS A 27 -15.58 -23.17 -2.12
CA LYS A 27 -16.05 -24.49 -1.65
C LYS A 27 -17.56 -24.46 -1.50
N THR A 28 -18.27 -25.07 -2.44
CA THR A 28 -19.71 -25.26 -2.32
C THR A 28 -20.00 -26.42 -1.35
N SER A 29 -20.54 -26.14 -0.17
CA SER A 29 -21.15 -27.14 0.70
C SER A 29 -22.67 -27.06 0.60
N PHE A 30 -23.34 -28.20 0.45
CA PHE A 30 -24.80 -28.25 0.56
C PHE A 30 -25.18 -28.19 2.05
N ALA A 31 -25.85 -27.12 2.47
CA ALA A 31 -26.18 -26.81 3.87
C ALA A 31 -27.15 -27.79 4.60
N TRP A 32 -27.33 -29.02 4.11
CA TRP A 32 -28.20 -30.03 4.70
C TRP A 32 -27.53 -31.41 4.91
N TRP A 33 -26.33 -31.61 4.38
CA TRP A 33 -25.42 -32.71 4.71
C TRP A 33 -24.00 -32.20 4.48
N ASP A 34 -23.12 -32.29 5.48
CA ASP A 34 -21.66 -32.00 5.39
C ASP A 34 -20.90 -32.94 4.41
N ILE A 35 -21.51 -33.27 3.27
CA ILE A 35 -20.92 -34.08 2.21
C ILE A 35 -20.43 -33.09 1.14
N PRO A 36 -19.10 -32.89 0.99
CA PRO A 36 -18.56 -32.09 -0.09
C PRO A 36 -18.93 -32.75 -1.44
N VAL A 37 -19.41 -31.97 -2.40
CA VAL A 37 -19.74 -32.50 -3.73
C VAL A 37 -18.46 -32.62 -4.55
N PRO A 38 -18.02 -33.82 -4.94
CA PRO A 38 -16.85 -33.97 -5.79
C PRO A 38 -17.12 -33.31 -7.16
N GLY A 39 -16.25 -32.39 -7.57
CA GLY A 39 -16.32 -31.70 -8.87
C GLY A 39 -17.05 -30.35 -8.89
N THR A 40 -17.37 -29.74 -7.74
CA THR A 40 -17.98 -28.39 -7.67
C THR A 40 -17.00 -27.28 -7.26
N GLU A 41 -15.69 -27.52 -7.31
CA GLU A 41 -14.69 -26.45 -7.15
C GLU A 41 -14.88 -25.45 -8.30
N ARG A 42 -15.51 -24.31 -7.99
CA ARG A 42 -15.62 -23.18 -8.92
C ARG A 42 -14.49 -22.22 -8.56
N VAL A 43 -13.57 -22.03 -9.51
CA VAL A 43 -12.57 -20.97 -9.43
C VAL A 43 -13.19 -19.71 -10.00
N SER A 44 -13.41 -18.74 -9.14
CA SER A 44 -13.88 -17.39 -9.51
C SER A 44 -12.69 -16.44 -9.46
N TYR A 45 -12.64 -15.43 -10.33
CA TYR A 45 -11.59 -14.41 -10.29
C TYR A 45 -12.15 -13.10 -9.77
N VAL A 46 -11.43 -12.48 -8.82
CA VAL A 46 -11.76 -11.16 -8.29
C VAL A 46 -10.77 -10.16 -8.88
N GLU A 47 -11.26 -9.23 -9.69
CA GLU A 47 -10.51 -8.04 -10.07
C GLU A 47 -10.49 -7.07 -8.90
N TYR A 48 -9.31 -6.52 -8.61
CA TYR A 48 -9.15 -5.53 -7.55
C TYR A 48 -8.35 -4.32 -8.02
N SER A 49 -8.65 -3.18 -7.41
CA SER A 49 -7.85 -1.97 -7.56
C SER A 49 -7.83 -1.14 -6.29
N PHE A 50 -6.72 -0.48 -6.01
CA PHE A 50 -6.59 0.48 -4.90
C PHE A 50 -5.39 1.39 -5.13
N ASP A 51 -5.34 2.50 -4.39
CA ASP A 51 -4.18 3.38 -4.34
C ASP A 51 -3.38 3.10 -3.06
N ALA A 52 -2.12 2.69 -3.19
CA ALA A 52 -1.19 2.55 -2.07
C ALA A 52 -0.39 3.84 -1.85
N LYS A 53 -0.24 4.26 -0.61
CA LYS A 53 0.55 5.42 -0.19
C LYS A 53 1.82 4.95 0.51
N LEU A 54 2.96 5.27 -0.07
CA LEU A 54 4.28 4.94 0.47
C LEU A 54 4.99 6.21 0.91
N GLY A 55 5.79 6.11 1.97
CA GLY A 55 6.50 7.27 2.49
C GLY A 55 7.32 6.96 3.73
N ILE A 56 7.35 7.90 4.67
CA ILE A 56 8.15 7.83 5.89
C ILE A 56 7.38 8.36 7.09
N ASP A 57 7.80 7.96 8.29
CA ASP A 57 7.50 8.72 9.50
C ASP A 57 8.42 9.94 9.56
N GLY A 58 7.86 11.13 9.31
CA GLY A 58 8.60 12.38 9.32
C GLY A 58 9.13 12.76 10.71
N GLN A 59 8.64 12.15 11.79
CA GLN A 59 9.16 12.40 13.14
C GLN A 59 10.61 11.89 13.30
N ASP A 60 10.99 10.88 12.51
CA ASP A 60 12.29 10.21 12.60
C ASP A 60 13.32 10.78 11.62
N VAL A 61 12.95 11.79 10.83
CA VAL A 61 13.87 12.49 9.93
C VAL A 61 14.77 13.42 10.73
N THR A 62 16.08 13.26 10.59
CA THR A 62 17.06 14.15 11.23
C THR A 62 17.70 15.08 10.21
N ILE A 63 17.96 16.32 10.61
CA ILE A 63 18.67 17.33 9.83
C ILE A 63 19.79 17.88 10.69
N GLU A 64 21.02 17.64 10.26
CA GLU A 64 22.24 18.00 11.00
C GLU A 64 23.12 18.92 10.15
N GLN A 65 23.63 20.00 10.73
CA GLN A 65 24.60 20.85 10.05
C GLN A 65 25.97 20.18 10.08
N THR A 66 26.57 19.95 8.91
CA THR A 66 27.88 19.29 8.75
C THR A 66 28.98 20.26 8.31
N GLY A 67 28.62 21.50 7.95
CA GLY A 67 29.53 22.59 7.60
C GLY A 67 28.81 23.93 7.52
N ASP A 68 29.50 25.00 7.14
CA ASP A 68 28.94 26.36 7.15
C ASP A 68 27.66 26.48 6.31
N ASP A 69 27.66 25.87 5.12
CA ASP A 69 26.50 25.82 4.20
C ASP A 69 26.17 24.38 3.79
N GLU A 70 26.32 23.42 4.71
CA GLU A 70 26.10 22.00 4.43
C GLU A 70 25.23 21.34 5.51
N PHE A 71 24.19 20.62 5.07
CA PHE A 71 23.34 19.81 5.93
C PHE A 71 23.31 18.35 5.47
N LEU A 72 23.29 17.44 6.44
CA LEU A 72 22.98 16.03 6.24
C LEU A 72 21.54 15.76 6.71
N ILE A 73 20.73 15.22 5.80
CA ILE A 73 19.40 14.73 6.09
C ILE A 73 19.46 13.20 6.18
N THR A 74 19.07 12.65 7.33
CA THR A 74 18.89 11.21 7.48
C THR A 74 17.41 10.89 7.35
N VAL A 75 17.08 10.13 6.31
CA VAL A 75 15.73 9.66 6.03
C VAL A 75 15.57 8.27 6.66
N PRO A 76 14.51 8.02 7.45
CA PRO A 76 14.26 6.73 8.07
C PRO A 76 13.86 5.67 7.04
N GLU A 77 13.63 4.44 7.50
CA GLU A 77 13.08 3.36 6.67
C GLU A 77 11.79 3.82 5.98
N PHE A 78 11.63 3.43 4.71
CA PHE A 78 10.40 3.69 4.00
C PHE A 78 9.31 2.72 4.44
N VAL A 79 8.08 3.21 4.53
CA VAL A 79 6.94 2.42 5.02
C VAL A 79 5.75 2.56 4.10
N PHE A 80 4.89 1.55 4.15
CA PHE A 80 3.53 1.64 3.67
C PHE A 80 2.72 2.48 4.68
N ILE A 81 2.21 3.63 4.25
CA ILE A 81 1.47 4.56 5.11
C ILE A 81 -0.01 4.20 5.18
N GLY A 82 -0.56 3.71 4.07
CA GLY A 82 -1.96 3.33 3.97
C GLY A 82 -2.43 3.17 2.54
N HIS A 83 -3.72 2.93 2.37
CA HIS A 83 -4.36 2.74 1.08
C HIS A 83 -5.71 3.47 1.03
N GLU A 84 -6.22 3.68 -0.18
CA GLU A 84 -7.56 4.20 -0.41
C GLU A 84 -8.15 3.71 -1.73
N ASN A 85 -9.41 4.06 -1.97
CA ASN A 85 -10.14 3.78 -3.23
C ASN A 85 -10.22 2.28 -3.57
N GLU A 86 -10.38 1.41 -2.57
CA GLU A 86 -10.42 -0.03 -2.78
C GLU A 86 -11.69 -0.42 -3.56
N ARG A 87 -11.49 -1.21 -4.62
CA ARG A 87 -12.57 -1.81 -5.41
C ARG A 87 -12.27 -3.27 -5.60
N PHE A 88 -13.31 -4.07 -5.44
CA PHE A 88 -13.30 -5.52 -5.65
C PHE A 88 -14.52 -5.88 -6.48
N GLU A 89 -14.28 -6.44 -7.66
CA GLU A 89 -15.31 -6.84 -8.61
C GLU A 89 -15.07 -8.28 -9.06
N LEU A 90 -16.13 -9.05 -9.27
CA LEU A 90 -15.97 -10.38 -9.86
C LEU A 90 -15.73 -10.22 -11.36
N ALA A 91 -14.62 -10.78 -11.84
CA ALA A 91 -14.33 -10.87 -13.26
C ALA A 91 -15.26 -11.91 -13.88
N THR A 92 -16.44 -11.45 -14.33
CA THR A 92 -17.52 -12.12 -15.07
C THR A 92 -17.53 -13.66 -15.08
N GLU A 93 -18.59 -14.26 -14.53
CA GLU A 93 -18.84 -15.69 -14.68
C GLU A 93 -19.12 -16.03 -16.15
N SER A 94 -18.28 -16.87 -16.77
CA SER A 94 -18.60 -17.50 -18.05
C SER A 94 -19.77 -18.47 -17.84
N ASN A 95 -21.01 -17.96 -17.83
CA ASN A 95 -22.24 -18.72 -18.15
C ASN A 95 -23.55 -17.92 -17.98
N GLY A 96 -23.55 -16.61 -17.69
CA GLY A 96 -24.77 -15.79 -17.79
C GLY A 96 -25.93 -16.20 -16.85
N VAL A 97 -25.69 -17.07 -15.87
CA VAL A 97 -26.69 -17.46 -14.88
C VAL A 97 -26.60 -16.51 -13.70
N LEU A 98 -27.29 -15.38 -13.86
CA LEU A 98 -27.91 -14.53 -12.85
C LEU A 98 -27.13 -14.29 -11.53
N SER A 99 -26.70 -13.04 -11.35
CA SER A 99 -26.07 -12.40 -10.18
C SER A 99 -26.66 -12.67 -8.78
N TRP A 100 -27.81 -13.35 -8.64
CA TRP A 100 -28.44 -13.66 -7.35
C TRP A 100 -27.96 -14.97 -6.69
N MET A 101 -27.27 -15.84 -7.43
CA MET A 101 -26.66 -17.06 -6.88
C MET A 101 -25.19 -16.87 -6.50
N THR A 102 -24.56 -15.78 -6.95
CA THR A 102 -23.13 -15.55 -6.75
C THR A 102 -22.87 -15.24 -5.27
N PRO A 103 -21.94 -15.96 -4.60
CA PRO A 103 -21.57 -15.68 -3.23
C PRO A 103 -21.10 -14.24 -3.09
N GLU A 104 -21.51 -13.56 -2.02
CA GLU A 104 -21.04 -12.20 -1.73
C GLU A 104 -19.51 -12.21 -1.59
N ILE A 105 -18.85 -11.18 -2.12
CA ILE A 105 -17.41 -11.00 -1.95
C ILE A 105 -17.18 -10.58 -0.50
N ASP A 106 -16.49 -11.42 0.27
CA ASP A 106 -15.98 -11.00 1.57
C ASP A 106 -14.81 -10.04 1.35
N LYS A 107 -15.14 -8.75 1.33
CA LYS A 107 -14.17 -7.68 1.08
C LYS A 107 -13.10 -7.61 2.18
N LEU A 108 -13.41 -8.04 3.40
CA LEU A 108 -12.44 -8.03 4.51
C LEU A 108 -11.41 -9.13 4.32
N GLU A 109 -11.87 -10.34 3.97
CA GLU A 109 -10.98 -11.44 3.63
C GLU A 109 -10.08 -11.07 2.45
N MET A 110 -10.66 -10.53 1.36
CA MET A 110 -9.90 -10.12 0.18
C MET A 110 -8.89 -9.01 0.51
N ALA A 111 -9.30 -8.00 1.28
CA ALA A 111 -8.40 -6.94 1.73
C ALA A 111 -7.24 -7.53 2.53
N SER A 112 -7.48 -8.40 3.52
CA SER A 112 -6.40 -9.02 4.30
C SER A 112 -5.43 -9.88 3.48
N ARG A 113 -5.89 -10.48 2.38
CA ARG A 113 -5.03 -11.27 1.50
C ARG A 113 -4.14 -10.40 0.61
N ILE A 114 -4.67 -9.27 0.12
CA ILE A 114 -3.96 -8.38 -0.82
C ILE A 114 -3.13 -7.31 -0.07
N LEU A 115 -3.58 -6.90 1.10
CA LEU A 115 -3.02 -5.86 1.96
C LEU A 115 -2.51 -6.52 3.24
N ASN A 116 -1.43 -7.27 3.09
CA ASN A 116 -0.71 -7.89 4.20
C ASN A 116 0.72 -7.35 4.27
N ASP A 117 1.37 -7.52 5.42
CA ASP A 117 2.72 -7.02 5.71
C ASP A 117 3.76 -7.40 4.64
N ASP A 118 3.68 -8.60 4.06
CA ASP A 118 4.64 -9.06 3.04
C ASP A 118 4.45 -8.29 1.72
N THR A 119 3.19 -8.10 1.31
CA THR A 119 2.84 -7.39 0.07
C THR A 119 3.10 -5.89 0.21
N GLU A 120 2.79 -5.32 1.38
CA GLU A 120 3.10 -3.93 1.71
C GLU A 120 4.61 -3.65 1.64
N ARG A 121 5.42 -4.54 2.23
CA ARG A 121 6.88 -4.45 2.14
C ARG A 121 7.37 -4.58 0.69
N GLU A 122 6.78 -5.50 -0.08
CA GLU A 122 7.14 -5.66 -1.50
C GLU A 122 6.89 -4.38 -2.32
N TYR A 123 5.80 -3.64 -2.05
CA TYR A 123 5.56 -2.35 -2.70
C TYR A 123 6.62 -1.32 -2.32
N VAL A 124 7.05 -1.27 -1.06
CA VAL A 124 8.13 -0.37 -0.62
C VAL A 124 9.44 -0.75 -1.32
N ASP A 125 9.84 -2.01 -1.26
CA ASP A 125 11.12 -2.49 -1.77
C ASP A 125 11.27 -2.24 -3.27
N LYS A 126 10.22 -2.56 -4.05
CA LYS A 126 10.19 -2.35 -5.50
C LYS A 126 10.27 -0.89 -5.92
N ASN A 127 9.90 0.04 -5.02
CA ASN A 127 9.85 1.47 -5.31
C ASN A 127 10.89 2.27 -4.52
N SER A 128 11.82 1.60 -3.82
CA SER A 128 12.82 2.22 -2.94
C SER A 128 13.64 3.32 -3.62
N ASP A 129 14.09 3.11 -4.87
CA ASP A 129 14.84 4.14 -5.60
C ASP A 129 13.98 5.38 -5.92
N THR A 130 12.72 5.19 -6.31
CA THR A 130 11.80 6.30 -6.58
C THR A 130 11.48 7.08 -5.29
N LEU A 131 11.30 6.36 -4.18
CA LEU A 131 11.10 6.94 -2.86
C LEU A 131 12.31 7.77 -2.41
N ARG A 132 13.53 7.25 -2.60
CA ARG A 132 14.77 7.99 -2.31
C ARG A 132 14.87 9.27 -3.12
N ASP A 133 14.60 9.20 -4.41
CA ASP A 133 14.68 10.38 -5.29
C ASP A 133 13.61 11.41 -4.96
N GLN A 134 12.40 10.96 -4.64
CA GLN A 134 11.33 11.85 -4.18
C GLN A 134 11.65 12.49 -2.83
N ALA A 135 12.25 11.76 -1.88
CA ALA A 135 12.69 12.33 -0.61
C ALA A 135 13.77 13.40 -0.81
N LYS A 136 14.76 13.13 -1.68
CA LYS A 136 15.79 14.11 -2.05
C LYS A 136 15.17 15.36 -2.66
N PHE A 137 14.24 15.17 -3.59
CA PHE A 137 13.55 16.27 -4.24
C PHE A 137 12.74 17.10 -3.23
N PHE A 138 11.95 16.45 -2.38
CA PHE A 138 11.09 17.11 -1.40
C PHE A 138 11.89 17.97 -0.42
N TYR A 139 12.83 17.37 0.31
CA TYR A 139 13.62 18.09 1.31
C TYR A 139 14.62 19.05 0.66
N GLY A 140 15.23 18.66 -0.46
CA GLY A 140 16.14 19.52 -1.21
C GLY A 140 15.44 20.78 -1.72
N SER A 141 14.18 20.67 -2.18
CA SER A 141 13.40 21.83 -2.63
C SER A 141 13.03 22.77 -1.49
N ILE A 142 12.77 22.24 -0.28
CA ILE A 142 12.48 23.06 0.90
C ILE A 142 13.71 23.90 1.27
N ILE A 143 14.88 23.26 1.38
CA ILE A 143 16.12 23.96 1.77
C ILE A 143 16.60 24.88 0.66
N GLY A 144 16.59 24.43 -0.59
CA GLY A 144 16.97 25.25 -1.74
C GLY A 144 16.03 26.44 -1.98
N GLY A 145 14.78 26.36 -1.53
CA GLY A 145 13.84 27.49 -1.51
C GLY A 145 14.19 28.56 -0.48
N ILE A 146 14.99 28.21 0.55
CA ILE A 146 15.49 29.15 1.56
C ILE A 146 16.80 29.77 1.06
N ASP A 147 17.78 28.94 0.71
CA ASP A 147 19.04 29.37 0.13
C ASP A 147 19.55 28.31 -0.87
N PRO A 148 19.63 28.64 -2.18
CA PRO A 148 20.07 27.71 -3.20
C PRO A 148 21.57 27.40 -3.15
N ALA A 149 22.38 28.12 -2.37
CA ALA A 149 23.80 27.83 -2.19
C ALA A 149 24.05 26.71 -1.17
N ILE A 150 23.08 26.39 -0.32
CA ILE A 150 23.21 25.33 0.69
C ILE A 150 23.33 23.97 0.00
N VAL A 151 24.35 23.22 0.40
CA VAL A 151 24.57 21.83 -0.02
C VAL A 151 23.80 20.89 0.90
N VAL A 152 22.94 20.06 0.31
CA VAL A 152 22.17 19.05 1.06
C VAL A 152 22.66 17.66 0.69
N ARG A 153 23.05 16.88 1.70
CA ARG A 153 23.40 15.46 1.58
C ARG A 153 22.31 14.60 2.20
N PHE A 154 22.21 13.36 1.72
CA PHE A 154 21.20 12.42 2.17
C PHE A 154 21.84 11.11 2.60
N ALA A 155 21.40 10.61 3.75
CA ALA A 155 21.60 9.23 4.20
C ALA A 155 20.22 8.56 4.33
N PHE A 156 20.14 7.28 3.97
CA PHE A 156 18.92 6.49 4.05
C PHE A 156 19.14 5.33 5.01
N GLN A 157 18.26 5.21 6.00
CA GLN A 157 18.24 4.06 6.87
C GLN A 157 17.66 2.86 6.11
N PRO A 158 18.19 1.64 6.37
CA PRO A 158 17.70 0.42 5.77
C PRO A 158 16.30 0.07 6.27
#